data_AF-A0A9D4Z182-F1
#
_entry.id   AF-A0A9D4Z182-F1
#
_cell.length_a   1.000
_cell.length_b   1.000
_cell.length_c   1.000
_cell.angle_alpha   90.00
_cell.angle_beta   90.00
_cell.angle_gamma   90.00
#
_symmetry.space_group_name_H-M   'P 1'
#
loop_
_entity.id
_entity.type
_entity.pdbx_description
1 polymer ?
#
loop_
_entity_poly.entity_id
_entity_poly.type
_entity_poly.pdbx_seq_one_letter_code
_entity_poly.pdbx_strand_id
1 'polypeptide(L)'
;MASRIITAGLLLLCLSACARAQTCYVANQQANIRSKASICSGAKGSVNQGDIIKVTDSPQQECYNWGQTVVVSGGLQGTQGYTNLDAYSQTSCPGPPPNPNGPCKNTGEQCNYASDCCQPGSGPAVTCDGSPKKCSGGAIVTSSAPVP
;
A
#
# COMPACT_ATOMS: atom_id res chain seq x y z
N MET A 1 -29.45 49.74 -4.81
CA MET A 1 -29.62 48.91 -3.59
C MET A 1 -28.89 47.59 -3.81
N ALA A 2 -28.12 47.18 -2.81
CA ALA A 2 -26.90 46.39 -2.96
C ALA A 2 -27.08 44.92 -3.37
N SER A 3 -26.12 44.52 -4.19
CA SER A 3 -25.77 43.17 -4.64
C SER A 3 -25.50 42.22 -3.46
N ARG A 4 -25.99 40.98 -3.53
CA ARG A 4 -25.55 39.88 -2.66
C ARG A 4 -24.89 38.79 -3.50
N ILE A 5 -23.57 38.90 -3.55
CA ILE A 5 -22.63 37.85 -3.91
C ILE A 5 -22.63 36.85 -2.75
N ILE A 6 -23.11 35.63 -2.97
CA ILE A 6 -22.95 34.51 -2.02
C ILE A 6 -22.06 33.47 -2.68
N THR A 7 -20.80 33.57 -2.28
CA THR A 7 -19.96 32.46 -1.83
C THR A 7 -19.64 31.40 -2.88
N ALA A 8 -18.42 31.56 -3.40
CA ALA A 8 -17.57 30.51 -3.93
C ALA A 8 -17.56 29.28 -3.01
N GLY A 9 -18.43 28.31 -3.29
CA GLY A 9 -18.27 26.93 -2.87
C GLY A 9 -17.42 26.22 -3.89
N LEU A 10 -16.13 26.57 -3.94
CA LEU A 10 -15.08 25.82 -4.60
C LEU A 10 -15.14 24.41 -4.01
N LEU A 11 -15.88 23.53 -4.68
CA LEU A 11 -15.92 22.10 -4.43
C LEU A 11 -14.51 21.60 -4.72
N LEU A 12 -13.63 21.73 -3.71
CA LEU A 12 -12.36 21.03 -3.63
C LEU A 12 -12.73 19.56 -3.76
N LEU A 13 -12.67 19.07 -4.99
CA LEU A 13 -12.26 17.72 -5.30
C LEU A 13 -10.93 17.53 -4.58
N CYS A 14 -10.98 17.18 -3.31
CA CYS A 14 -9.92 16.45 -2.67
C CYS A 14 -9.76 15.19 -3.51
N LEU A 15 -8.84 15.26 -4.48
CA LEU A 15 -8.00 14.15 -4.85
C LEU A 15 -7.21 13.78 -3.59
N SER A 16 -7.93 13.32 -2.58
CA SER A 16 -7.48 12.24 -1.74
C SER A 16 -7.18 11.13 -2.73
N ALA A 17 -5.93 11.07 -3.18
CA ALA A 17 -5.30 9.78 -3.36
C ALA A 17 -5.42 9.09 -2.00
N CYS A 18 -6.63 8.61 -1.67
CA CYS A 18 -6.84 7.57 -0.70
C CYS A 18 -5.90 6.49 -1.21
N ALA A 19 -4.75 6.37 -0.57
CA ALA A 19 -3.96 5.17 -0.63
C ALA A 19 -4.98 4.07 -0.34
N ARG A 20 -5.43 3.36 -1.40
CA ARG A 20 -6.40 2.28 -1.26
C ARG A 20 -5.82 1.41 -0.18
N ALA A 21 -6.49 1.36 0.98
CA ALA A 21 -5.98 0.68 2.15
C ALA A 21 -5.60 -0.73 1.72
N GLN A 22 -4.30 -0.99 1.58
CA GLN A 22 -3.84 -2.27 1.08
C GLN A 22 -4.19 -3.27 2.16
N THR A 23 -5.15 -4.14 1.85
CA THR A 23 -5.66 -5.10 2.83
C THR A 23 -4.87 -6.38 2.68
N CYS A 24 -4.09 -6.70 3.72
CA CYS A 24 -3.36 -7.94 3.79
C CYS A 24 -4.12 -8.98 4.60
N TYR A 25 -3.85 -10.23 4.28
CA TYR A 25 -4.48 -11.38 4.91
C TYR A 25 -3.43 -12.43 5.20
N VAL A 26 -3.53 -13.08 6.37
CA VAL A 26 -2.70 -14.21 6.75
C VAL A 26 -3.48 -15.50 6.53
N ALA A 27 -2.83 -16.50 5.94
CA ALA A 27 -3.41 -17.80 5.69
C ALA A 27 -3.63 -18.54 7.01
N ASN A 28 -4.88 -18.89 7.33
CA ASN A 28 -5.20 -19.67 8.53
C ASN A 28 -4.86 -21.16 8.34
N GLN A 29 -4.75 -21.59 7.08
CA GLN A 29 -4.46 -22.95 6.66
C GLN A 29 -3.83 -22.93 5.24
N GLN A 30 -3.40 -24.08 4.73
CA GLN A 30 -2.92 -24.16 3.36
C GLN A 30 -4.04 -23.77 2.37
N ALA A 31 -3.73 -22.87 1.44
CA ALA A 31 -4.70 -22.34 0.47
C ALA A 31 -4.08 -22.21 -0.92
N ASN A 32 -4.88 -22.44 -1.97
CA ASN A 32 -4.39 -22.47 -3.35
C ASN A 32 -4.49 -21.10 -4.02
N ILE A 33 -3.40 -20.67 -4.63
CA ILE A 33 -3.38 -19.55 -5.57
C ILE A 33 -3.73 -20.09 -6.95
N ARG A 34 -4.73 -19.51 -7.58
CA ARG A 34 -5.27 -19.95 -8.86
C ARG A 34 -5.17 -18.90 -9.94
N SER A 35 -5.33 -19.33 -11.18
CA SER A 35 -5.25 -18.45 -12.34
C SER A 35 -6.49 -17.57 -12.54
N LYS A 36 -7.65 -17.97 -12.00
CA LYS A 36 -8.93 -17.23 -12.07
C LYS A 36 -9.74 -17.41 -10.78
N ALA A 37 -10.75 -16.57 -10.54
CA ALA A 37 -11.69 -16.65 -9.42
C ALA A 37 -12.66 -17.84 -9.53
N SER A 38 -12.13 -19.06 -9.65
CA SER A 38 -12.93 -20.26 -9.84
C SER A 38 -12.21 -21.50 -9.34
N ILE A 39 -12.96 -22.40 -8.69
CA ILE A 39 -12.45 -23.71 -8.23
C ILE A 39 -12.01 -24.62 -9.38
N CYS A 40 -12.49 -24.39 -10.60
CA CYS A 40 -12.15 -25.17 -11.78
C CYS A 40 -10.90 -24.64 -12.49
N SER A 41 -10.35 -23.50 -12.07
CA SER A 41 -9.17 -22.90 -12.72
C SER A 41 -7.87 -23.55 -12.27
N GLY A 42 -6.85 -23.53 -13.13
CA GLY A 42 -5.54 -24.11 -12.81
C GLY A 42 -4.88 -23.45 -11.59
N ALA A 43 -4.38 -24.28 -10.67
CA ALA A 43 -3.59 -23.84 -9.53
C ALA A 43 -2.18 -23.41 -10.00
N LYS A 44 -1.74 -22.25 -9.52
CA LYS A 44 -0.37 -21.75 -9.68
C LYS A 44 0.56 -22.21 -8.55
N GLY A 45 -0.02 -22.67 -7.45
CA GLY A 45 0.66 -23.16 -6.27
C GLY A 45 -0.21 -23.01 -5.02
N SER A 46 0.34 -23.37 -3.87
CA SER A 46 -0.33 -23.25 -2.58
C SER A 46 0.52 -22.42 -1.62
N VAL A 47 -0.11 -21.48 -0.91
CA VAL A 47 0.48 -20.83 0.26
C VAL A 47 0.23 -21.67 1.50
N ASN A 48 1.15 -21.65 2.46
CA ASN A 48 1.03 -22.40 3.70
C ASN A 48 0.39 -21.55 4.80
N GLN A 49 -0.03 -22.20 5.89
CA GLN A 49 -0.49 -21.50 7.08
C GLN A 49 0.57 -20.50 7.56
N GLY A 50 0.15 -19.27 7.87
CA GLY A 50 1.03 -18.18 8.29
C GLY A 50 1.58 -17.33 7.14
N ASP A 51 1.47 -17.77 5.89
CA ASP A 51 1.85 -16.94 4.74
C ASP A 51 0.90 -15.76 4.59
N ILE A 52 1.43 -14.64 4.10
CA ILE A 52 0.68 -13.40 3.96
C ILE A 52 0.47 -13.12 2.47
N ILE A 53 -0.76 -12.72 2.14
CA ILE A 53 -1.14 -12.23 0.83
C ILE A 53 -1.60 -10.78 0.95
N LYS A 54 -1.51 -10.05 -0.16
CA LYS A 54 -2.09 -8.73 -0.33
C LYS A 54 -3.14 -8.76 -1.42
N VAL A 55 -4.35 -8.31 -1.11
CA VAL A 55 -5.44 -8.19 -2.09
C VAL A 55 -5.26 -6.90 -2.91
N THR A 56 -5.29 -7.01 -4.23
CA THR A 56 -5.06 -5.89 -5.18
C THR A 56 -6.35 -5.29 -5.72
N ASP A 57 -7.42 -6.08 -5.75
CA ASP A 57 -8.72 -5.70 -6.33
C ASP A 57 -9.85 -6.09 -5.39
N SER A 58 -11.03 -5.50 -5.63
CA SER A 58 -12.21 -5.80 -4.84
C SER A 58 -12.56 -7.29 -4.90
N PRO A 59 -12.91 -7.91 -3.76
CA PRO A 59 -13.28 -9.31 -3.75
C PRO A 59 -14.52 -9.60 -4.61
N GLN A 60 -14.50 -10.75 -5.28
CA GLN A 60 -15.57 -11.26 -6.13
C GLN A 60 -16.28 -12.42 -5.43
N GLN A 61 -17.60 -12.33 -5.28
CA GLN A 61 -18.39 -13.37 -4.63
C GLN A 61 -19.14 -14.21 -5.67
N GLU A 62 -18.50 -15.29 -6.12
CA GLU A 62 -19.07 -16.18 -7.15
C GLU A 62 -19.34 -17.62 -6.67
N CYS A 63 -18.96 -17.94 -5.42
CA CYS A 63 -19.25 -19.19 -4.66
C CYS A 63 -18.52 -19.14 -3.31
N TYR A 64 -17.37 -18.47 -3.35
CA TYR A 64 -16.50 -18.14 -2.23
C TYR A 64 -16.16 -16.67 -2.32
N ASN A 65 -15.54 -16.15 -1.27
CA ASN A 65 -15.00 -14.81 -1.28
C ASN A 65 -13.65 -14.78 -2.02
N TRP A 66 -13.65 -14.60 -3.34
CA TRP A 66 -12.42 -14.61 -4.13
C TRP A 66 -11.70 -13.26 -4.07
N GLY A 67 -10.41 -13.25 -3.81
CA GLY A 67 -9.56 -12.07 -3.89
C GLY A 67 -8.48 -12.22 -4.96
N GLN A 68 -8.33 -11.22 -5.83
CA GLN A 68 -7.12 -11.10 -6.64
C GLN A 68 -5.99 -10.61 -5.74
N THR A 69 -4.89 -11.36 -5.71
CA THR A 69 -3.85 -11.19 -4.69
C THR A 69 -2.44 -11.32 -5.26
N VAL A 70 -1.50 -10.75 -4.52
CA VAL A 70 -0.06 -11.02 -4.62
C VAL A 70 0.41 -11.63 -3.31
N VAL A 71 1.16 -12.73 -3.39
CA VAL A 71 1.76 -13.35 -2.22
C VAL A 71 2.93 -12.49 -1.76
N VAL A 72 2.95 -12.09 -0.49
CA VAL A 72 3.99 -11.19 0.05
C VAL A 72 4.96 -11.89 1.00
N SER A 73 4.67 -13.13 1.42
CA SER A 73 5.52 -13.97 2.28
C SER A 73 5.46 -15.43 1.84
N GLY A 74 6.50 -16.20 2.17
CA GLY A 74 6.57 -17.65 1.93
C GLY A 74 7.16 -18.03 0.56
N GLY A 75 7.11 -19.32 0.24
CA GLY A 75 7.77 -19.91 -0.94
C GLY A 75 7.20 -19.46 -2.29
N LEU A 76 6.01 -18.83 -2.30
CA LEU A 76 5.38 -18.28 -3.50
C LEU A 76 5.43 -16.74 -3.56
N GLN A 77 6.28 -16.09 -2.75
CA GLN A 77 6.40 -14.64 -2.73
C GLN A 77 6.53 -14.02 -4.14
N GLY A 78 5.77 -12.96 -4.40
CA GLY A 78 5.69 -12.29 -5.70
C GLY A 78 4.67 -12.90 -6.68
N THR A 79 4.16 -14.11 -6.41
CA THR A 79 3.16 -14.75 -7.28
C THR A 79 1.83 -14.02 -7.21
N GLN A 80 1.23 -13.78 -8.38
CA GLN A 80 -0.08 -13.16 -8.52
C GLN A 80 -1.14 -14.17 -8.97
N GLY A 81 -2.34 -14.09 -8.40
CA GLY A 81 -3.47 -14.92 -8.78
C GLY A 81 -4.70 -14.67 -7.92
N TYR A 82 -5.61 -15.63 -7.92
CA TYR A 82 -6.86 -15.59 -7.17
C TYR A 82 -6.84 -16.63 -6.06
N THR A 83 -7.32 -16.27 -4.88
CA THR A 83 -7.48 -17.22 -3.77
C THR A 83 -8.81 -17.01 -3.08
N ASN A 84 -9.25 -18.05 -2.37
CA ASN A 84 -10.43 -17.96 -1.53
C ASN A 84 -10.05 -17.29 -0.19
N LEU A 85 -10.52 -16.07 0.03
CA LEU A 85 -10.27 -15.27 1.23
C LEU A 85 -10.93 -15.86 2.49
N ASP A 86 -11.89 -16.77 2.37
CA ASP A 86 -12.50 -17.45 3.52
C ASP A 86 -11.47 -18.30 4.31
N ALA A 87 -10.36 -18.69 3.66
CA ALA A 87 -9.25 -19.40 4.30
C ALA A 87 -8.24 -18.47 5.01
N TYR A 88 -8.52 -17.17 5.09
CA TYR A 88 -7.59 -16.17 5.59
C TYR A 88 -8.22 -15.23 6.63
N SER A 89 -7.38 -14.64 7.47
CA SER A 89 -7.76 -13.60 8.42
C SER A 89 -7.12 -12.28 8.03
N GLN A 90 -7.86 -11.17 8.13
CA GLN A 90 -7.30 -9.85 7.87
C GLN A 90 -6.15 -9.58 8.84
N THR A 91 -5.05 -9.04 8.34
CA THR A 91 -3.86 -8.71 9.13
C THR A 91 -3.23 -7.42 8.64
N SER A 92 -2.30 -6.89 9.42
CA SER A 92 -1.44 -5.80 8.98
C SER A 92 -0.49 -6.32 7.90
N CYS A 93 -0.34 -5.56 6.82
CA CYS A 93 0.70 -5.89 5.84
C CYS A 93 2.07 -5.88 6.52
N PRO A 94 2.96 -6.84 6.23
CA PRO A 94 4.32 -6.79 6.73
C PRO A 94 4.92 -5.44 6.34
N GLY A 95 5.55 -4.78 7.31
CA GLY A 95 6.33 -3.57 7.04
C GLY A 95 7.41 -3.86 5.98
N PRO A 96 7.97 -2.82 5.36
CA PRO A 96 9.14 -3.01 4.51
C PRO A 96 10.21 -3.80 5.29
N PRO A 97 10.99 -4.67 4.61
CA PRO A 97 12.05 -5.42 5.27
C PRO A 97 12.96 -4.45 6.03
N PRO A 98 13.48 -4.85 7.21
CA PRO A 98 14.42 -4.02 7.96
C PRO A 98 15.58 -3.63 7.04
N ASN A 99 15.88 -2.34 6.97
CA ASN A 99 16.89 -1.81 6.07
C ASN A 99 18.24 -2.51 6.34
N PRO A 100 18.78 -3.30 5.38
CA PRO A 100 20.07 -3.95 5.56
C PRO A 100 21.23 -2.94 5.68
N ASN A 101 21.02 -1.67 5.31
CA ASN A 101 22.04 -0.63 5.23
C ASN A 101 22.14 0.26 6.50
N GLY A 102 21.47 -0.10 7.59
CA GLY A 102 21.56 0.63 8.87
C GLY A 102 20.39 1.61 9.10
N PRO A 103 20.57 2.64 9.95
CA PRO A 103 19.49 3.55 10.30
C PRO A 103 18.91 4.24 9.06
N CYS A 104 17.63 4.62 9.13
CA CYS A 104 16.98 5.33 8.04
C CYS A 104 17.71 6.65 7.73
N LYS A 105 17.63 7.08 6.47
CA LYS A 105 18.29 8.25 5.88
C LYS A 105 17.35 9.44 5.83
N ASN A 106 17.91 10.64 5.97
CA ASN A 106 17.16 11.89 5.97
C ASN A 106 16.85 12.40 4.55
N THR A 107 15.97 13.39 4.46
CA THR A 107 15.66 14.06 3.18
C THR A 107 16.93 14.64 2.55
N GLY A 108 17.12 14.42 1.24
CA GLY A 108 18.29 14.84 0.48
C GLY A 108 19.40 13.79 0.37
N GLU A 109 19.37 12.73 1.20
CA GLU A 109 20.37 11.66 1.16
C GLU A 109 20.09 10.62 0.08
N GLN A 110 21.14 9.99 -0.45
CA GLN A 110 21.03 8.94 -1.46
C GLN A 110 20.35 7.68 -0.92
N CYS A 111 19.35 7.20 -1.64
CA CYS A 111 18.54 6.04 -1.27
C CYS A 111 18.46 5.03 -2.40
N ASN A 112 18.17 3.77 -2.05
CA ASN A 112 17.91 2.72 -3.02
C ASN A 112 16.42 2.33 -3.04
N TYR A 113 15.78 2.37 -1.87
CA TYR A 113 14.39 2.04 -1.62
C TYR A 113 13.72 3.13 -0.78
N ALA A 114 12.39 3.25 -0.86
CA ALA A 114 11.64 4.19 -0.02
C ALA A 114 11.79 3.88 1.49
N SER A 115 11.99 2.61 1.85
CA SER A 115 12.27 2.16 3.21
C SER A 115 13.63 2.57 3.75
N ASP A 116 14.55 3.04 2.88
CA ASP A 116 15.78 3.67 3.33
C ASP A 116 15.52 5.06 3.94
N CYS A 117 14.35 5.68 3.73
CA CYS A 117 14.10 7.08 4.10
C CYS A 117 13.26 7.21 5.38
N CYS A 118 13.68 8.08 6.31
CA CYS A 118 12.93 8.37 7.54
C CYS A 118 11.73 9.30 7.28
N GLN A 119 10.64 9.15 8.05
CA GLN A 119 9.62 10.19 8.21
C GLN A 119 9.90 11.04 9.46
N PRO A 120 10.32 12.30 9.34
CA PRO A 120 10.36 13.22 10.47
C PRO A 120 8.97 13.80 10.73
N GLY A 121 8.29 13.30 11.78
CA GLY A 121 6.96 13.78 12.20
C GLY A 121 5.84 13.42 11.21
N SER A 122 4.59 13.69 11.59
CA SER A 122 3.36 13.41 10.84
C SER A 122 3.23 14.25 9.55
N GLY A 123 4.25 14.20 8.69
CA GLY A 123 4.31 14.85 7.39
C GLY A 123 4.09 13.86 6.24
N PRO A 124 4.09 14.36 4.98
CA PRO A 124 3.86 13.54 3.80
C PRO A 124 4.88 12.38 3.70
N ALA A 125 4.47 11.29 3.06
CA ALA A 125 5.32 10.11 2.85
C ALA A 125 6.65 10.50 2.17
N VAL A 126 7.76 10.05 2.74
CA VAL A 126 9.08 10.26 2.14
C VAL A 126 9.30 9.19 1.06
N THR A 127 9.58 9.61 -0.16
CA THR A 127 9.81 8.74 -1.32
C THR A 127 11.29 8.70 -1.68
N CYS A 128 11.73 7.61 -2.32
CA CYS A 128 13.06 7.50 -2.90
C CYS A 128 12.94 7.69 -4.42
N ASP A 129 13.19 8.91 -4.89
CA ASP A 129 12.95 9.30 -6.28
C ASP A 129 14.09 10.18 -6.85
N GLY A 130 14.10 10.43 -8.15
CA GLY A 130 15.11 11.23 -8.85
C GLY A 130 16.31 10.46 -9.41
N SER A 131 17.19 11.20 -10.11
CA SER A 131 18.45 10.73 -10.69
C SER A 131 19.58 11.71 -10.36
N PRO A 132 20.48 11.41 -9.41
CA PRO A 132 20.51 10.19 -8.58
C PRO A 132 19.36 10.12 -7.58
N LYS A 133 18.92 8.89 -7.24
CA LYS A 133 17.82 8.63 -6.29
C LYS A 133 18.13 9.19 -4.92
N LYS A 134 17.24 10.05 -4.41
CA LYS A 134 17.37 10.69 -3.08
C LYS A 134 16.06 10.61 -2.31
N CYS A 135 16.19 10.54 -0.99
CA CYS A 135 15.05 10.66 -0.09
C CYS A 135 14.39 12.03 -0.26
N SER A 136 13.13 12.05 -0.64
CA SER A 136 12.34 13.24 -0.90
C SER A 136 11.12 13.23 0.00
N GLY A 137 11.09 14.14 0.98
CA GLY A 137 9.90 14.43 1.78
C GLY A 137 9.23 15.69 1.25
N GLY A 138 7.90 15.70 1.19
CA GLY A 138 7.18 16.90 0.83
C GLY A 138 7.58 18.03 1.77
N ALA A 139 7.93 19.19 1.22
CA ALA A 139 8.22 20.37 2.02
C ALA A 139 7.10 20.51 3.04
N ILE A 140 7.46 20.51 4.34
CA ILE A 140 6.64 21.27 5.26
C ILE A 140 6.71 22.67 4.67
N VAL A 141 5.60 23.16 4.15
CA VAL A 141 5.37 24.59 4.13
C VAL A 141 5.48 24.99 5.59
N THR A 142 6.70 25.28 6.06
CA THR A 142 6.87 26.18 7.17
C THR A 142 6.25 27.45 6.65
N SER A 143 4.99 27.67 7.04
CA SER A 143 4.37 28.96 7.03
C SER A 143 5.21 29.84 7.96
N SER A 144 6.37 30.26 7.49
CA SER A 144 7.07 31.42 8.00
C SER A 144 6.18 32.58 7.57
N ALA A 145 5.14 32.85 8.35
CA ALA A 145 4.55 34.17 8.32
C ALA A 145 5.70 35.13 8.71
N PRO A 146 6.07 36.10 7.86
CA PRO A 146 6.85 37.23 8.34
C PRO A 146 5.91 38.01 9.25
N VAL A 147 6.18 38.03 10.55
CA VAL A 147 5.50 38.97 11.44
C VAL A 147 6.28 40.29 11.35
N PRO A 148 5.65 41.40 10.91
CA PRO A 148 6.25 42.74 10.88
C PRO A 148 6.48 43.32 12.28
#